data_AF-A0A554IZQ4-F1
#
_entry.id   AF-A0A554IZQ4-F1
#
_cell.length_a   1.000
_cell.length_b   1.000
_cell.length_c   1.000
_cell.angle_alpha   90.00
_cell.angle_beta   90.00
_cell.angle_gamma   90.00
#
_symmetry.space_group_name_H-M   'P 1'
#
loop_
_entity.id
_entity.type
_entity.pdbx_description
1 polymer ?
#
loop_
_entity_poly.entity_id
_entity_poly.type
_entity_poly.pdbx_seq_one_letter_code
_entity_poly.pdbx_strand_id
1 'polypeptide(L)'
;WGLGTLRGTYYTERNVMHCNENLSVCLPTAVLDREPLFTADGDGTVVTPSAVYADGAETFYTNLLRHNRFVELHKERKHADILEVLSIQKLINALLENNLTTFPEFISTEKPKSAEIGERLRVRVHSPVSLDIYDSNGFHTGIATSSASDLRAVDEHIPNSFYLEFGEGKYVGLDGDDEYMISLHGLDTGTFTLGVDTIENDVVVNSVVYENIPVTMDTVGEILVQGTGSTTALSLDIDGNGSVDATLTSAETDPHDYAELMEEVLESMNLSKSTETKIEKPLDEIEDALEGTHWKTKKILKKIDELKETVQKLGKKKGAISVTDAETLLQMIEQLRLLVLQ
;
A
#
# COMPACT_ATOMS: atom_id res chain seq x y z
N TRP A 1 3.12 16.25 -19.33
CA TRP A 1 4.38 16.09 -18.59
C TRP A 1 4.14 16.34 -17.10
N GLY A 2 4.84 15.61 -16.23
CA GLY A 2 4.87 15.82 -14.78
C GLY A 2 4.01 14.87 -13.95
N LEU A 3 3.28 13.94 -14.58
CA LEU A 3 2.43 12.98 -13.88
C LEU A 3 3.15 11.65 -13.70
N GLY A 4 2.82 10.92 -12.62
CA GLY A 4 3.36 9.60 -12.35
C GLY A 4 3.02 8.65 -13.50
N THR A 5 4.03 8.22 -14.23
CA THR A 5 3.89 7.44 -15.47
C THR A 5 4.63 6.11 -15.34
N LEU A 6 3.96 5.02 -15.65
CA LEU A 6 4.58 3.69 -15.65
C LEU A 6 5.68 3.63 -16.72
N ARG A 7 6.92 3.32 -16.31
CA ARG A 7 8.08 3.17 -17.19
C ARG A 7 8.59 1.75 -17.30
N GLY A 8 8.12 0.83 -16.46
CA GLY A 8 8.54 -0.56 -16.50
C GLY A 8 8.08 -1.38 -15.31
N THR A 9 8.64 -2.58 -15.19
CA THR A 9 8.34 -3.54 -14.14
C THR A 9 9.65 -4.04 -13.55
N TYR A 10 9.75 -4.02 -12.23
CA TYR A 10 10.80 -4.67 -11.47
C TYR A 10 10.32 -6.04 -11.00
N TYR A 11 11.19 -7.04 -11.03
CA TYR A 11 10.89 -8.40 -10.60
C TYR A 11 11.72 -8.72 -9.37
N THR A 12 11.07 -9.20 -8.32
CA THR A 12 11.70 -9.56 -7.04
C THR A 12 11.25 -10.96 -6.59
N GLU A 13 11.88 -11.47 -5.55
CA GLU A 13 11.55 -12.74 -4.91
C GLU A 13 10.82 -12.45 -3.58
N ARG A 14 9.70 -13.14 -3.34
CA ARG A 14 8.97 -13.12 -2.07
C ARG A 14 8.86 -14.54 -1.53
N ASN A 15 8.97 -14.73 -0.22
CA ASN A 15 8.73 -16.04 0.39
C ASN A 15 7.26 -16.17 0.80
N VAL A 16 6.62 -17.27 0.40
CA VAL A 16 5.25 -17.63 0.82
C VAL A 16 5.29 -18.99 1.51
N MET A 17 4.56 -19.14 2.61
CA MET A 17 4.49 -20.41 3.32
C MET A 17 3.59 -21.38 2.55
N HIS A 18 4.18 -22.46 2.03
CA HIS A 18 3.41 -23.54 1.42
C HIS A 18 3.40 -24.75 2.32
N CYS A 19 2.20 -25.17 2.70
CA CYS A 19 1.96 -26.41 3.44
C CYS A 19 1.48 -27.51 2.49
N ASN A 20 1.81 -28.77 2.81
CA ASN A 20 1.17 -29.92 2.17
C ASN A 20 -0.26 -30.13 2.68
N GLU A 21 -1.09 -30.91 1.97
CA GLU A 21 -2.53 -31.11 2.29
C GLU A 21 -2.83 -31.52 3.75
N ASN A 22 -1.86 -32.11 4.44
CA ASN A 22 -2.01 -32.54 5.83
C ASN A 22 -1.26 -31.66 6.84
N LEU A 23 -0.75 -30.50 6.45
CA LEU A 23 -0.02 -29.53 7.29
C LEU A 23 1.15 -30.15 8.09
N SER A 24 1.74 -31.24 7.60
CA SER A 24 2.88 -31.90 8.23
C SER A 24 4.22 -31.28 7.84
N VAL A 25 4.26 -30.66 6.67
CA VAL A 25 5.42 -29.95 6.15
C VAL A 25 4.92 -28.61 5.64
N CYS A 26 5.39 -27.54 6.27
CA CYS A 26 5.19 -26.16 5.85
C CYS A 26 6.56 -25.55 5.63
N LEU A 27 6.85 -25.12 4.41
CA LEU A 27 8.15 -24.57 4.03
C LEU A 27 7.96 -23.23 3.32
N PRO A 28 8.78 -22.21 3.62
CA PRO A 28 8.83 -21.00 2.84
C PRO A 28 9.32 -21.36 1.43
N THR A 29 8.56 -20.94 0.42
CA THR A 29 8.89 -21.11 -0.99
C THR A 29 9.04 -19.75 -1.64
N ALA A 30 10.15 -19.57 -2.35
CA ALA A 30 10.40 -18.43 -3.19
C ALA A 30 9.40 -18.36 -4.35
N VAL A 31 8.63 -17.28 -4.42
CA VAL A 31 7.74 -16.96 -5.55
C VAL A 31 8.18 -15.65 -6.20
N LEU A 32 7.91 -15.55 -7.50
CA LEU A 32 8.20 -14.35 -8.29
C LEU A 32 7.16 -13.27 -7.98
N ASP A 33 7.63 -12.12 -7.51
CA ASP A 33 6.82 -10.93 -7.28
C ASP A 33 7.22 -9.81 -8.26
N ARG A 34 6.34 -8.81 -8.44
CA ARG A 34 6.50 -7.76 -9.45
C ARG A 34 6.04 -6.42 -8.91
N GLU A 35 6.83 -5.40 -9.20
CA GLU A 35 6.53 -4.02 -8.80
C GLU A 35 6.56 -3.08 -10.01
N PRO A 36 5.64 -2.11 -10.09
CA PRO A 36 5.65 -1.08 -11.11
C PRO A 36 6.77 -0.06 -10.86
N LEU A 37 7.52 0.25 -11.92
CA LEU A 37 8.48 1.36 -11.92
C LEU A 37 7.83 2.59 -12.51
N PHE A 38 7.83 3.69 -11.75
CA PHE A 38 7.29 4.97 -12.19
C PHE A 38 8.39 5.98 -12.53
N THR A 39 8.01 6.99 -13.31
CA THR A 39 8.75 8.22 -13.55
C THR A 39 7.77 9.37 -13.63
N ALA A 40 8.17 10.55 -13.18
CA ALA A 40 7.41 11.77 -13.40
C ALA A 40 7.62 12.36 -14.81
N ASP A 41 8.54 11.79 -15.59
CA ASP A 41 8.82 12.15 -16.97
C ASP A 41 7.81 11.55 -17.97
N GLY A 42 6.54 11.92 -17.80
CA GLY A 42 5.45 11.51 -18.68
C GLY A 42 4.14 12.24 -18.39
N ASP A 43 3.06 11.77 -18.95
CA ASP A 43 1.71 12.36 -18.85
C ASP A 43 0.68 11.45 -18.17
N GLY A 44 1.16 10.46 -17.41
CA GLY A 44 0.33 9.46 -16.75
C GLY A 44 0.09 8.21 -17.61
N THR A 45 0.49 8.22 -18.88
CA THR A 45 0.39 7.04 -19.76
C THR A 45 1.63 6.86 -20.62
N VAL A 46 2.12 7.92 -21.24
CA VAL A 46 3.25 7.90 -22.16
C VAL A 46 4.44 8.63 -21.54
N VAL A 47 5.59 7.95 -21.51
CA VAL A 47 6.85 8.56 -21.08
C VAL A 47 7.35 9.55 -22.14
N THR A 48 7.91 10.68 -21.71
CA THR A 48 8.38 11.75 -22.60
C THR A 48 9.31 11.27 -23.70
N PRO A 49 10.30 10.39 -23.46
CA PRO A 49 11.18 9.88 -24.53
C PRO A 49 10.43 9.20 -25.68
N SER A 50 9.26 8.60 -25.41
CA SER A 50 8.40 8.02 -26.45
C SER A 50 7.60 9.10 -27.19
N ALA A 51 7.13 10.13 -26.47
CA ALA A 51 6.31 11.20 -27.05
C ALA A 51 7.10 12.11 -28.00
N VAL A 52 8.40 12.31 -27.74
CA VAL A 52 9.27 13.22 -28.51
C VAL A 52 10.18 12.49 -29.52
N TYR A 53 9.88 11.24 -29.84
CA TYR A 53 10.73 10.41 -30.71
C TYR A 53 10.85 10.95 -32.15
N ALA A 54 9.89 11.77 -32.60
CA ALA A 54 9.87 12.30 -33.96
C ALA A 54 11.02 13.31 -34.19
N ASP A 55 12.00 12.89 -34.99
CA ASP A 55 13.15 13.75 -35.35
C ASP A 55 12.71 14.97 -36.18
N GLY A 56 13.24 16.14 -35.82
CA GLY A 56 12.96 17.41 -36.50
C GLY A 56 11.56 18.00 -36.30
N ALA A 57 10.72 17.43 -35.42
CA ALA A 57 9.39 17.97 -35.11
C ALA A 57 9.46 19.16 -34.15
N GLU A 58 8.67 20.21 -34.43
CA GLU A 58 8.43 21.27 -33.46
C GLU A 58 7.72 20.67 -32.24
N THR A 59 8.29 20.89 -31.05
CA THR A 59 7.86 20.23 -29.82
C THR A 59 7.44 21.25 -28.78
N PHE A 60 6.24 21.05 -28.23
CA PHE A 60 5.70 21.81 -27.12
C PHE A 60 5.41 20.89 -25.94
N TYR A 61 5.82 21.30 -24.76
CA TYR A 61 5.60 20.60 -23.51
C TYR A 61 4.47 21.26 -22.73
N THR A 62 3.50 20.45 -22.30
CA THR A 62 2.49 20.84 -21.32
C THR A 62 2.85 20.30 -19.96
N ASN A 63 3.03 21.19 -18.98
CA ASN A 63 3.22 20.84 -17.58
C ASN A 63 1.85 20.57 -16.93
N LEU A 64 1.41 19.31 -16.97
CA LEU A 64 0.13 18.85 -16.42
C LEU A 64 0.13 18.92 -14.89
N LEU A 65 1.28 18.62 -14.26
CA LEU A 65 1.42 18.73 -12.81
C LEU A 65 1.04 20.13 -12.30
N ARG A 66 1.64 21.17 -12.90
CA ARG A 66 1.34 22.57 -12.54
C ARG A 66 -0.07 22.99 -12.94
N HIS A 67 -0.56 22.49 -14.07
CA HIS A 67 -1.93 22.75 -14.50
C HIS A 67 -2.94 22.21 -13.49
N ASN A 68 -2.75 20.98 -13.00
CA ASN A 68 -3.69 20.31 -12.10
C ASN A 68 -3.67 20.89 -10.68
N ARG A 69 -2.53 21.45 -10.23
CA ARG A 69 -2.46 22.24 -8.97
C ARG A 69 -3.15 23.60 -9.05
N PHE A 70 -3.52 24.07 -10.24
CA PHE A 70 -4.08 25.40 -10.40
C PHE A 70 -5.56 25.42 -9.95
N VAL A 71 -5.76 25.89 -8.71
CA VAL A 71 -7.01 25.83 -7.94
C VAL A 71 -8.23 26.34 -8.70
N GLU A 72 -8.10 27.31 -9.62
CA GLU A 72 -9.27 27.84 -10.34
C GLU A 72 -9.93 26.83 -11.30
N LEU A 73 -9.21 25.77 -11.72
CA LEU A 73 -9.69 24.85 -12.75
C LEU A 73 -10.45 23.63 -12.19
N HIS A 74 -10.23 23.24 -10.92
CA HIS A 74 -10.86 22.11 -10.21
C HIS A 74 -11.02 20.83 -11.06
N LYS A 75 -10.10 20.57 -12.00
CA LYS A 75 -10.19 19.45 -12.94
C LYS A 75 -8.82 18.85 -13.17
N GLU A 76 -8.65 17.64 -12.65
CA GLU A 76 -7.54 16.77 -12.99
C GLU A 76 -7.53 16.47 -14.49
N ARG A 77 -6.38 16.62 -15.14
CA ARG A 77 -6.19 16.29 -16.55
C ARG A 77 -5.08 15.27 -16.70
N LYS A 78 -5.38 14.16 -17.36
CA LYS A 78 -4.44 13.07 -17.65
C LYS A 78 -4.21 12.97 -19.16
N HIS A 79 -3.46 11.96 -19.59
CA HIS A 79 -3.22 11.68 -21.01
C HIS A 79 -4.51 11.70 -21.84
N ALA A 80 -5.57 11.06 -21.36
CA ALA A 80 -6.85 10.98 -22.06
C ALA A 80 -7.52 12.36 -22.26
N ASP A 81 -7.25 13.31 -21.37
CA ASP A 81 -7.87 14.64 -21.36
C ASP A 81 -6.97 15.73 -21.94
N ILE A 82 -5.81 15.37 -22.52
CA ILE A 82 -4.77 16.34 -22.88
C ILE A 82 -5.30 17.41 -23.85
N LEU A 83 -6.21 17.06 -24.76
CA LEU A 83 -6.83 18.01 -25.71
C LEU A 83 -7.93 18.88 -25.07
N GLU A 84 -8.35 18.57 -23.84
CA GLU A 84 -9.29 19.38 -23.06
C GLU A 84 -8.60 20.46 -22.21
N VAL A 85 -7.27 20.47 -22.18
CA VAL A 85 -6.50 21.50 -21.49
C VAL A 85 -6.62 22.82 -22.25
N LEU A 86 -7.16 23.85 -21.60
CA LEU A 86 -7.43 25.15 -22.22
C LEU A 86 -6.17 25.80 -22.82
N SER A 87 -5.02 25.65 -22.16
CA SER A 87 -3.74 26.14 -22.68
C SER A 87 -3.31 25.46 -23.98
N ILE A 88 -3.60 24.17 -24.12
CA ILE A 88 -3.34 23.43 -25.37
C ILE A 88 -4.28 23.92 -26.47
N GLN A 89 -5.57 24.10 -26.17
CA GLN A 89 -6.53 24.64 -27.15
C GLN A 89 -6.14 26.04 -27.62
N LYS A 90 -5.68 26.91 -26.71
CA LYS A 90 -5.15 28.25 -27.05
C LYS A 90 -3.90 28.16 -27.93
N LEU A 91 -2.99 27.23 -27.63
CA LEU A 91 -1.80 27.00 -28.45
C LEU A 91 -2.18 26.57 -29.88
N ILE A 92 -3.06 25.58 -30.01
CA ILE A 92 -3.51 25.07 -31.31
C ILE A 92 -4.15 26.19 -32.13
N ASN A 93 -5.04 26.99 -31.54
CA ASN A 93 -5.66 28.13 -32.22
C ASN A 93 -4.61 29.15 -32.68
N ALA A 94 -3.64 29.48 -31.83
CA ALA A 94 -2.60 30.44 -32.18
C ALA A 94 -1.68 29.96 -33.32
N LEU A 95 -1.40 28.65 -33.37
CA LEU A 95 -0.64 28.02 -34.45
C LEU A 95 -1.44 28.04 -35.77
N LEU A 96 -2.73 27.72 -35.73
CA LEU A 96 -3.61 27.75 -36.90
C LEU A 96 -3.77 29.16 -37.47
N GLU A 97 -3.83 30.16 -36.60
CA GLU A 97 -3.94 31.58 -36.99
C GLU A 97 -2.58 32.21 -37.34
N ASN A 98 -1.48 31.47 -37.17
CA ASN A 98 -0.10 31.95 -37.35
C ASN A 98 0.18 33.25 -36.57
N ASN A 99 -0.31 33.34 -35.33
CA ASN A 99 -0.26 34.55 -34.49
C ASN A 99 0.33 34.29 -33.09
N LEU A 100 1.10 33.20 -32.94
CA LEU A 100 1.75 32.86 -31.67
C LEU A 100 2.81 33.93 -31.32
N THR A 101 2.43 34.87 -30.46
CA THR A 101 3.31 35.94 -29.96
C THR A 101 3.81 35.66 -28.55
N THR A 102 3.02 34.93 -27.75
CA THR A 102 3.37 34.48 -26.40
C THR A 102 2.81 33.08 -26.16
N PHE A 103 3.55 32.24 -25.43
CA PHE A 103 3.05 30.91 -25.05
C PHE A 103 1.89 31.00 -24.04
N PRO A 104 0.84 30.17 -24.20
CA PRO A 104 -0.16 29.97 -23.15
C PRO A 104 0.45 29.41 -21.87
N GLU A 105 -0.23 29.60 -20.74
CA GLU A 105 0.22 29.08 -19.44
C GLU A 105 0.49 27.56 -19.48
N PHE A 106 1.47 27.11 -18.71
CA PHE A 106 1.89 25.70 -18.64
C PHE A 106 2.48 25.11 -19.93
N ILE A 107 2.60 25.90 -21.01
CA ILE A 107 3.24 25.50 -22.27
C ILE A 107 4.67 26.05 -22.34
N SER A 108 5.61 25.21 -22.74
CA SER A 108 7.00 25.60 -23.03
C SER A 108 7.57 24.82 -24.21
N THR A 109 8.62 25.35 -24.85
CA THR A 109 9.44 24.59 -25.81
C THR A 109 10.60 23.87 -25.14
N GLU A 110 10.94 24.26 -23.91
CA GLU A 110 11.90 23.55 -23.07
C GLU A 110 11.17 22.49 -22.25
N LYS A 111 11.75 21.29 -22.19
CA LYS A 111 11.25 20.22 -21.33
C LYS A 111 11.29 20.69 -19.87
N PRO A 112 10.17 20.62 -19.13
CA PRO A 112 10.18 20.97 -17.71
C PRO A 112 11.16 20.09 -16.92
N LYS A 113 11.71 20.63 -15.83
CA LYS A 113 12.75 19.95 -15.05
C LYS A 113 12.14 19.12 -13.94
N SER A 114 12.66 17.91 -13.71
CA SER A 114 12.19 17.04 -12.62
C SER A 114 12.31 17.67 -11.23
N ALA A 115 13.29 18.58 -11.03
CA ALA A 115 13.45 19.32 -9.78
C ALA A 115 12.28 20.29 -9.48
N GLU A 116 11.44 20.61 -10.47
CA GLU A 116 10.27 21.48 -10.31
C GLU A 116 9.02 20.71 -9.83
N ILE A 117 9.12 19.38 -9.71
CA ILE A 117 8.00 18.50 -9.33
C ILE A 117 7.79 18.50 -7.81
N GLY A 118 8.85 18.77 -7.06
CA GLY A 118 8.88 18.63 -5.60
C GLY A 118 8.87 17.17 -5.16
N GLU A 119 8.74 16.98 -3.85
CA GLU A 119 8.54 15.67 -3.24
C GLU A 119 7.17 15.10 -3.63
N ARG A 120 7.12 13.78 -3.78
CA ARG A 120 5.89 13.01 -4.02
C ARG A 120 5.81 11.88 -3.03
N LEU A 121 4.59 11.44 -2.75
CA LEU A 121 4.36 10.24 -1.96
C LEU A 121 3.92 9.11 -2.86
N ARG A 122 4.36 7.90 -2.52
CA ARG A 122 3.81 6.66 -3.07
C ARG A 122 3.44 5.75 -1.93
N VAL A 123 2.16 5.44 -1.85
CA VAL A 123 1.63 4.44 -0.95
C VAL A 123 1.54 3.14 -1.73
N ARG A 124 2.10 2.07 -1.16
CA ARG A 124 2.01 0.73 -1.70
C ARG A 124 1.43 -0.18 -0.63
N VAL A 125 0.45 -0.99 -1.00
CA VAL A 125 -0.09 -1.99 -0.09
C VAL A 125 -0.21 -3.34 -0.78
N HIS A 126 0.20 -4.38 -0.07
CA HIS A 126 0.08 -5.77 -0.51
C HIS A 126 -1.08 -6.44 0.22
N SER A 127 -1.78 -7.32 -0.50
CA SER A 127 -2.99 -8.02 -0.06
C SER A 127 -2.86 -8.69 1.32
N PRO A 128 -3.98 -8.89 2.07
CA PRO A 128 -5.38 -8.78 1.62
C PRO A 128 -6.12 -7.53 2.13
N VAL A 129 -5.65 -6.33 1.79
CA VAL A 129 -6.36 -5.06 2.13
C VAL A 129 -6.71 -4.24 0.89
N SER A 130 -7.79 -3.45 0.96
CA SER A 130 -8.02 -2.31 0.08
C SER A 130 -7.31 -1.06 0.60
N LEU A 131 -7.26 -0.03 -0.24
CA LEU A 131 -6.56 1.20 0.03
C LEU A 131 -7.42 2.37 -0.45
N ASP A 132 -7.75 3.25 0.48
CA ASP A 132 -8.50 4.47 0.22
C ASP A 132 -7.75 5.64 0.88
N ILE A 133 -7.53 6.72 0.14
CA ILE A 133 -6.76 7.87 0.62
C ILE A 133 -7.60 9.12 0.50
N TYR A 134 -7.56 9.96 1.54
CA TYR A 134 -8.23 11.24 1.60
C TYR A 134 -7.22 12.36 1.84
N ASP A 135 -7.32 13.46 1.09
CA ASP A 135 -6.52 14.67 1.33
C ASP A 135 -7.16 15.59 2.39
N SER A 136 -6.48 16.70 2.73
CA SER A 136 -6.97 17.67 3.71
C SER A 136 -8.28 18.38 3.32
N ASN A 137 -8.65 18.33 2.04
CA ASN A 137 -9.90 18.88 1.52
C ASN A 137 -11.03 17.84 1.45
N GLY A 138 -10.75 16.58 1.81
CA GLY A 138 -11.68 15.46 1.74
C GLY A 138 -11.86 14.90 0.32
N PHE A 139 -10.99 15.24 -0.64
CA PHE A 139 -10.96 14.53 -1.91
C PHE A 139 -10.38 13.14 -1.72
N HIS A 140 -10.88 12.20 -2.52
CA HIS A 140 -10.63 10.78 -2.34
C HIS A 140 -9.92 10.20 -3.56
N THR A 141 -8.96 9.31 -3.31
CA THR A 141 -8.34 8.43 -4.30
C THR A 141 -8.29 7.00 -3.79
N GLY A 142 -8.92 6.07 -4.51
CA GLY A 142 -9.17 4.71 -4.03
C GLY A 142 -10.24 3.99 -4.84
N ILE A 143 -10.86 2.98 -4.26
CA ILE A 143 -11.97 2.28 -4.93
C ILE A 143 -13.27 2.98 -4.54
N ALA A 144 -14.01 3.47 -5.54
CA ALA A 144 -15.29 4.12 -5.32
C ALA A 144 -16.27 3.16 -4.61
N THR A 145 -16.74 3.56 -3.44
CA THR A 145 -17.78 2.85 -2.68
C THR A 145 -19.16 3.23 -3.21
N SER A 146 -19.57 2.64 -4.34
CA SER A 146 -20.95 2.77 -4.82
C SER A 146 -21.87 1.81 -4.07
N SER A 147 -22.78 2.33 -3.25
CA SER A 147 -23.79 1.56 -2.52
C SER A 147 -24.90 0.95 -3.39
N ALA A 148 -24.87 1.18 -4.71
CA ALA A 148 -25.95 0.83 -5.63
C ALA A 148 -25.58 -0.23 -6.69
N SER A 149 -24.32 -0.63 -6.79
CA SER A 149 -23.85 -1.62 -7.78
C SER A 149 -22.55 -2.29 -7.33
N ASP A 150 -22.37 -3.53 -7.75
CA ASP A 150 -21.12 -4.30 -7.77
C ASP A 150 -20.02 -3.73 -8.70
N LEU A 151 -20.27 -2.59 -9.35
CA LEU A 151 -19.30 -1.89 -10.18
C LEU A 151 -18.19 -1.30 -9.30
N ARG A 152 -17.01 -1.94 -9.36
CA ARG A 152 -15.76 -1.39 -8.83
C ARG A 152 -15.23 -0.34 -9.81
N ALA A 153 -15.47 0.93 -9.50
CA ALA A 153 -14.82 2.05 -10.18
C ALA A 153 -13.65 2.55 -9.34
N VAL A 154 -12.60 3.02 -10.00
CA VAL A 154 -11.49 3.72 -9.34
C VAL A 154 -11.86 5.20 -9.27
N ASP A 155 -11.66 5.79 -8.10
CA ASP A 155 -11.80 7.22 -7.87
C ASP A 155 -10.42 7.88 -7.72
N GLU A 156 -10.22 9.04 -8.32
CA GLU A 156 -8.95 9.77 -8.35
C GLU A 156 -9.19 11.29 -8.28
N HIS A 157 -9.98 11.73 -7.30
CA HIS A 157 -10.36 13.14 -7.14
C HIS A 157 -9.27 14.00 -6.48
N ILE A 158 -8.27 13.39 -5.83
CA ILE A 158 -7.11 14.14 -5.32
C ILE A 158 -6.27 14.62 -6.52
N PRO A 159 -5.92 15.92 -6.61
CA PRO A 159 -5.10 16.44 -7.71
C PRO A 159 -3.78 15.70 -7.88
N ASN A 160 -3.38 15.45 -9.13
CA ASN A 160 -2.17 14.71 -9.51
C ASN A 160 -2.07 13.27 -8.99
N SER A 161 -3.14 12.74 -8.40
CA SER A 161 -3.14 11.40 -7.86
C SER A 161 -3.37 10.34 -8.92
N PHE A 162 -2.93 9.13 -8.62
CA PHE A 162 -3.32 7.96 -9.38
C PHE A 162 -3.52 6.75 -8.48
N TYR A 163 -4.35 5.80 -8.91
CA TYR A 163 -4.49 4.48 -8.29
C TYR A 163 -4.22 3.38 -9.32
N LEU A 164 -3.36 2.41 -8.97
CA LEU A 164 -2.99 1.29 -9.82
C LEU A 164 -2.98 -0.02 -9.04
N GLU A 165 -3.74 -1.01 -9.51
CA GLU A 165 -3.57 -2.40 -9.11
C GLU A 165 -2.55 -3.06 -10.06
N PHE A 166 -1.47 -3.62 -9.51
CA PHE A 166 -0.42 -4.26 -10.29
C PHE A 166 0.11 -5.48 -9.54
N GLY A 167 -0.06 -6.67 -10.13
CA GLY A 167 0.24 -7.93 -9.44
C GLY A 167 -0.69 -8.12 -8.25
N GLU A 168 -0.11 -8.37 -7.06
CA GLU A 168 -0.84 -8.47 -5.79
C GLU A 168 -0.87 -7.15 -5.00
N GLY A 169 -0.20 -6.12 -5.52
CA GLY A 169 -0.04 -4.81 -4.89
C GLY A 169 -1.01 -3.76 -5.44
N LYS A 170 -1.34 -2.80 -4.58
CA LYS A 170 -2.05 -1.58 -4.93
C LYS A 170 -1.11 -0.41 -4.69
N TYR A 171 -1.08 0.54 -5.62
CA TYR A 171 -0.17 1.67 -5.61
C TYR A 171 -0.95 2.96 -5.80
N VAL A 172 -0.78 3.90 -4.88
CA VAL A 172 -1.32 5.26 -4.99
C VAL A 172 -0.17 6.25 -5.02
N GLY A 173 -0.15 7.12 -6.02
CA GLY A 173 0.78 8.25 -6.08
C GLY A 173 0.07 9.54 -5.70
N LEU A 174 0.75 10.39 -4.93
CA LEU A 174 0.23 11.65 -4.42
C LEU A 174 1.30 12.75 -4.53
N ASP A 175 0.88 14.01 -4.43
CA ASP A 175 1.79 15.13 -4.22
C ASP A 175 2.32 15.14 -2.77
N GLY A 176 3.50 15.69 -2.51
CA GLY A 176 4.14 15.66 -1.18
C GLY A 176 3.83 16.85 -0.26
N ASP A 177 3.02 17.81 -0.71
CA ASP A 177 2.75 19.10 -0.06
C ASP A 177 1.41 19.16 0.71
N ASP A 178 0.71 18.04 0.85
CA ASP A 178 -0.55 17.92 1.61
C ASP A 178 -0.43 16.92 2.77
N GLU A 179 -1.48 16.86 3.58
CA GLU A 179 -1.74 15.85 4.60
C GLU A 179 -2.74 14.83 4.06
N TYR A 180 -2.44 13.54 4.26
CA TYR A 180 -3.26 12.45 3.74
C TYR A 180 -3.65 11.47 4.85
N MET A 181 -4.93 11.15 4.91
CA MET A 181 -5.44 10.01 5.68
C MET A 181 -5.45 8.78 4.79
N ILE A 182 -4.67 7.76 5.15
CA ILE A 182 -4.68 6.46 4.50
C ILE A 182 -5.58 5.54 5.32
N SER A 183 -6.64 5.04 4.69
CA SER A 183 -7.56 4.04 5.23
C SER A 183 -7.34 2.70 4.54
N LEU A 184 -7.18 1.65 5.32
CA LEU A 184 -7.03 0.27 4.90
C LEU A 184 -8.25 -0.51 5.38
N HIS A 185 -8.84 -1.30 4.48
CA HIS A 185 -9.92 -2.21 4.84
C HIS A 185 -9.53 -3.64 4.53
N GLY A 186 -9.73 -4.51 5.52
CA GLY A 186 -9.59 -5.96 5.38
C GLY A 186 -10.45 -6.52 4.26
N LEU A 187 -9.88 -7.40 3.44
CA LEU A 187 -10.59 -8.14 2.39
C LEU A 187 -10.61 -9.65 2.64
N ASP A 188 -9.67 -10.14 3.46
CA ASP A 188 -9.54 -11.54 3.86
C ASP A 188 -8.67 -11.63 5.12
N THR A 189 -8.63 -12.79 5.77
CA THR A 189 -7.77 -13.04 6.92
C THR A 189 -6.36 -13.43 6.45
N GLY A 190 -5.34 -12.72 6.93
CA GLY A 190 -3.96 -12.92 6.49
C GLY A 190 -3.00 -11.92 7.10
N THR A 191 -1.99 -11.54 6.34
CA THR A 191 -1.06 -10.47 6.71
C THR A 191 -0.88 -9.51 5.53
N PHE A 192 -0.92 -8.21 5.76
CA PHE A 192 -0.64 -7.20 4.75
C PHE A 192 0.71 -6.54 4.96
N THR A 193 1.19 -5.84 3.94
CA THR A 193 2.36 -4.96 4.04
C THR A 193 1.98 -3.59 3.50
N LEU A 194 2.18 -2.54 4.30
CA LEU A 194 2.00 -1.14 3.91
C LEU A 194 3.38 -0.48 3.76
N GLY A 195 3.62 0.19 2.64
CA GLY A 195 4.79 1.04 2.43
C GLY A 195 4.38 2.46 2.07
N VAL A 196 5.05 3.44 2.66
CA VAL A 196 4.92 4.86 2.32
C VAL A 196 6.31 5.38 1.92
N ASP A 197 6.47 5.67 0.63
CA ASP A 197 7.73 6.11 0.04
C ASP A 197 7.68 7.62 -0.28
N THR A 198 8.66 8.38 0.19
CA THR A 198 8.91 9.76 -0.28
C THR A 198 9.84 9.70 -1.49
N ILE A 199 9.44 10.33 -2.59
CA ILE A 199 10.15 10.30 -3.87
C ILE A 199 10.57 11.70 -4.26
N GLU A 200 11.86 11.83 -4.59
CA GLU A 200 12.43 13.03 -5.20
C GLU A 200 13.15 12.65 -6.48
N ASN A 201 12.86 13.36 -7.57
CA ASN A 201 13.52 13.15 -8.87
C ASN A 201 13.54 11.67 -9.32
N ASP A 202 12.41 10.96 -9.15
CA ASP A 202 12.24 9.53 -9.45
C ASP A 202 13.06 8.55 -8.57
N VAL A 203 13.63 9.03 -7.47
CA VAL A 203 14.37 8.22 -6.49
C VAL A 203 13.63 8.22 -5.16
N VAL A 204 13.52 7.06 -4.52
CA VAL A 204 13.00 6.94 -3.15
C VAL A 204 14.06 7.49 -2.20
N VAL A 205 13.74 8.56 -1.47
CA VAL A 205 14.63 9.22 -0.50
C VAL A 205 14.30 8.87 0.94
N ASN A 206 13.06 8.45 1.21
CA ASN A 206 12.59 7.94 2.49
C ASN A 206 11.56 6.83 2.26
N SER A 207 11.49 5.85 3.16
CA SER A 207 10.52 4.75 3.10
C SER A 207 10.18 4.28 4.52
N VAL A 208 8.89 4.23 4.82
CA VAL A 208 8.34 3.62 6.04
C VAL A 208 7.57 2.38 5.62
N VAL A 209 7.87 1.22 6.21
CA VAL A 209 7.26 -0.06 5.82
C VAL A 209 6.77 -0.81 7.05
N TYR A 210 5.47 -1.10 7.09
CA TYR A 210 4.84 -1.99 8.07
C TYR A 210 4.68 -3.35 7.40
N GLU A 211 5.51 -4.31 7.76
CA GLU A 211 5.58 -5.61 7.08
C GLU A 211 4.83 -6.71 7.84
N ASN A 212 4.08 -7.53 7.08
CA ASN A 212 3.39 -8.72 7.58
C ASN A 212 2.41 -8.46 8.74
N ILE A 213 1.76 -7.30 8.76
CA ILE A 213 0.79 -6.92 9.78
C ILE A 213 -0.44 -7.83 9.68
N PRO A 214 -0.86 -8.52 10.76
CA PRO A 214 -2.07 -9.34 10.77
C PRO A 214 -3.33 -8.54 10.40
N VAL A 215 -4.26 -9.19 9.71
CA VAL A 215 -5.51 -8.58 9.24
C VAL A 215 -6.62 -9.61 9.12
N THR A 216 -7.86 -9.17 9.31
CA THR A 216 -9.11 -9.92 9.13
C THR A 216 -10.00 -9.19 8.11
N MET A 217 -11.15 -9.76 7.73
CA MET A 217 -12.11 -9.05 6.87
C MET A 217 -12.77 -7.84 7.54
N ASP A 218 -12.79 -7.79 8.86
CA ASP A 218 -13.43 -6.71 9.63
C ASP A 218 -12.43 -5.59 9.97
N THR A 219 -11.14 -5.82 9.68
CA THR A 219 -10.08 -4.88 10.05
C THR A 219 -10.22 -3.53 9.34
N VAL A 220 -10.07 -2.46 10.13
CA VAL A 220 -9.89 -1.08 9.67
C VAL A 220 -8.54 -0.58 10.17
N GLY A 221 -7.68 -0.18 9.24
CA GLY A 221 -6.38 0.43 9.55
C GLY A 221 -6.34 1.89 9.12
N GLU A 222 -5.84 2.78 9.98
CA GLU A 222 -5.73 4.20 9.67
C GLU A 222 -4.31 4.71 9.97
N ILE A 223 -3.76 5.51 9.06
CA ILE A 223 -2.50 6.22 9.29
C ILE A 223 -2.54 7.60 8.64
N LEU A 224 -2.07 8.59 9.39
CA LEU A 224 -1.92 9.95 8.91
C LEU A 224 -0.51 10.14 8.33
N VAL A 225 -0.43 10.65 7.11
CA VAL A 225 0.82 11.02 6.47
C VAL A 225 0.87 12.52 6.31
N GLN A 226 1.83 13.15 6.98
CA GLN A 226 2.08 14.58 6.88
C GLN A 226 3.04 14.87 5.72
N GLY A 227 2.97 16.10 5.18
CA GLY A 227 3.84 16.56 4.11
C GLY A 227 5.32 16.25 4.38
N THR A 228 6.06 15.87 3.34
CA THR A 228 7.39 15.19 3.34
C THR A 228 7.42 13.69 3.65
N GLY A 229 6.26 13.07 3.86
CA GLY A 229 6.15 11.61 4.07
C GLY A 229 6.47 11.17 5.49
N SER A 230 6.42 12.11 6.44
CA SER A 230 6.41 11.77 7.86
C SER A 230 5.08 11.11 8.19
N THR A 231 5.11 9.83 8.58
CA THR A 231 3.92 9.12 9.03
C THR A 231 3.72 9.29 10.52
N THR A 232 2.47 9.24 10.97
CA THR A 232 2.15 9.00 12.38
C THR A 232 2.23 7.50 12.68
N ALA A 233 1.63 7.07 13.80
CA ALA A 233 1.41 5.66 14.05
C ALA A 233 0.28 5.10 13.18
N LEU A 234 0.39 3.82 12.81
CA LEU A 234 -0.67 3.04 12.18
C LEU A 234 -1.59 2.49 13.28
N SER A 235 -2.84 2.92 13.30
CA SER A 235 -3.87 2.42 14.20
C SER A 235 -4.65 1.30 13.54
N LEU A 236 -4.95 0.24 14.28
CA LEU A 236 -5.65 -0.95 13.79
C LEU A 236 -6.83 -1.28 14.71
N ASP A 237 -8.00 -1.41 14.12
CA ASP A 237 -9.21 -2.04 14.67
C ASP A 237 -9.35 -3.37 13.93
N ILE A 238 -8.91 -4.48 14.52
CA ILE A 238 -8.79 -5.80 13.90
C ILE A 238 -10.13 -6.53 13.85
N ASP A 239 -10.99 -6.33 14.85
CA ASP A 239 -12.28 -7.00 15.01
C ASP A 239 -13.48 -6.17 14.47
N GLY A 240 -13.26 -4.92 14.09
CA GLY A 240 -14.26 -4.02 13.55
C GLY A 240 -15.22 -3.46 14.60
N ASN A 241 -14.85 -3.45 15.88
CA ASN A 241 -15.71 -2.99 16.97
C ASN A 241 -15.75 -1.45 17.12
N GLY A 242 -14.91 -0.73 16.37
CA GLY A 242 -14.78 0.73 16.39
C GLY A 242 -13.81 1.26 17.45
N SER A 243 -13.11 0.39 18.16
CA SER A 243 -12.02 0.72 19.08
C SER A 243 -10.69 0.32 18.45
N VAL A 244 -9.63 1.03 18.80
CA VAL A 244 -8.28 0.69 18.34
C VAL A 244 -7.72 -0.41 19.22
N ASP A 245 -7.36 -1.55 18.63
CA ASP A 245 -6.74 -2.69 19.30
C ASP A 245 -5.23 -2.51 19.40
N ALA A 246 -4.59 -1.99 18.33
CA ALA A 246 -3.15 -1.79 18.30
C ALA A 246 -2.75 -0.45 17.64
N THR A 247 -1.59 0.07 18.05
CA THR A 247 -1.00 1.28 17.46
C THR A 247 0.50 1.09 17.22
N LEU A 248 0.88 0.95 15.94
CA LEU A 248 2.25 0.73 15.53
C LEU A 248 2.94 2.07 15.26
N THR A 249 3.74 2.51 16.22
CA THR A 249 4.45 3.81 16.17
C THR A 249 5.71 3.79 15.29
N SER A 250 6.15 2.61 14.86
CA SER A 250 7.35 2.42 14.08
C SER A 250 7.14 1.32 13.03
N ALA A 251 7.95 1.34 11.97
CA ALA A 251 8.01 0.30 10.96
C ALA A 251 8.49 -1.06 11.52
N GLU A 252 9.28 -1.04 12.60
CA GLU A 252 9.65 -2.24 13.33
C GLU A 252 8.49 -2.62 14.25
N THR A 253 7.88 -3.77 13.97
CA THR A 253 6.83 -4.33 14.82
C THR A 253 7.46 -5.04 16.01
N ASP A 254 7.13 -4.63 17.23
CA ASP A 254 7.60 -5.32 18.42
C ASP A 254 7.01 -6.74 18.46
N PRO A 255 7.78 -7.77 18.84
CA PRO A 255 7.23 -9.13 18.91
C PRO A 255 6.06 -9.27 19.88
N HIS A 256 5.98 -8.44 20.92
CA HIS A 256 4.85 -8.40 21.87
C HIS A 256 3.61 -7.81 21.18
N ASP A 257 3.71 -6.63 20.57
CA ASP A 257 2.63 -6.02 19.77
C ASP A 257 2.12 -6.97 18.67
N TYR A 258 3.04 -7.72 18.03
CA TYR A 258 2.67 -8.71 17.01
C TYR A 258 1.89 -9.90 17.59
N ALA A 259 2.22 -10.35 18.80
CA ALA A 259 1.51 -11.41 19.47
C ALA A 259 0.09 -10.96 19.88
N GLU A 260 -0.06 -9.74 20.41
CA GLU A 260 -1.37 -9.16 20.72
C GLU A 260 -2.26 -9.11 19.46
N LEU A 261 -1.70 -8.66 18.33
CA LEU A 261 -2.39 -8.68 17.03
C LEU A 261 -2.80 -10.10 16.58
N MET A 262 -2.03 -11.13 16.93
CA MET A 262 -2.40 -12.52 16.63
C MET A 262 -3.56 -13.00 17.50
N GLU A 263 -3.69 -12.52 18.74
CA GLU A 263 -4.84 -12.82 19.61
C GLU A 263 -6.13 -12.26 19.03
N GLU A 264 -6.12 -10.98 18.61
CA GLU A 264 -7.29 -10.34 17.98
C GLU A 264 -7.76 -11.10 16.72
N VAL A 265 -6.82 -11.55 15.88
CA VAL A 265 -7.14 -12.40 14.73
C VAL A 265 -7.72 -13.75 15.17
N LEU A 266 -7.20 -14.36 16.23
CA LEU A 266 -7.67 -15.65 16.73
C LEU A 266 -9.12 -15.56 17.21
N GLU A 267 -9.47 -14.49 17.92
CA GLU A 267 -10.84 -14.23 18.38
C GLU A 267 -11.81 -14.07 17.19
N SER A 268 -11.35 -13.45 16.10
CA SER A 268 -12.15 -13.25 14.87
C SER A 268 -12.43 -14.55 14.08
N MET A 269 -11.58 -15.58 14.24
CA MET A 269 -11.69 -16.86 13.51
C MET A 269 -12.92 -17.72 13.89
N ASN A 270 -13.76 -17.29 14.83
CA ASN A 270 -15.01 -17.97 15.22
C ASN A 270 -14.82 -19.47 15.57
N LEU A 271 -13.72 -19.78 16.24
CA LEU A 271 -13.38 -21.15 16.61
C LEU A 271 -14.27 -21.69 17.74
N SER A 272 -14.27 -23.02 17.93
CA SER A 272 -14.88 -23.56 19.16
C SER A 272 -14.03 -23.16 20.37
N LYS A 273 -14.65 -22.79 21.49
CA LYS A 273 -13.96 -22.44 22.74
C LYS A 273 -12.85 -23.43 23.13
N SER A 274 -13.06 -24.72 22.89
CA SER A 274 -12.03 -25.74 23.20
C SER A 274 -10.83 -25.73 22.24
N THR A 275 -11.00 -25.26 21.01
CA THR A 275 -9.91 -25.10 20.03
C THR A 275 -9.17 -23.80 20.33
N GLU A 276 -9.90 -22.71 20.47
CA GLU A 276 -9.41 -21.36 20.77
C GLU A 276 -8.49 -21.36 21.99
N THR A 277 -8.97 -21.82 23.15
CA THR A 277 -8.17 -21.91 24.39
C THR A 277 -6.90 -22.78 24.28
N LYS A 278 -6.80 -23.67 23.27
CA LYS A 278 -5.57 -24.45 23.05
C LYS A 278 -4.50 -23.66 22.28
N ILE A 279 -4.90 -22.66 21.52
CA ILE A 279 -4.03 -21.78 20.72
C ILE A 279 -3.69 -20.53 21.52
N GLU A 280 -4.72 -19.91 22.13
CA GLU A 280 -4.65 -18.76 23.03
C GLU A 280 -3.67 -19.02 24.17
N LYS A 281 -3.87 -20.06 24.99
CA LYS A 281 -3.00 -20.32 26.13
C LYS A 281 -1.48 -20.32 25.83
N PRO A 282 -0.97 -21.01 24.78
CA PRO A 282 0.45 -20.89 24.40
C PRO A 282 0.87 -19.49 23.93
N LEU A 283 -0.04 -18.71 23.34
CA LEU A 283 0.15 -17.32 22.90
C LEU A 283 0.25 -16.37 24.09
N ASP A 284 -0.67 -16.40 25.07
CA ASP A 284 -0.55 -15.62 26.33
C ASP A 284 0.80 -15.93 27.01
N GLU A 285 1.17 -17.20 26.99
CA GLU A 285 2.41 -17.71 27.57
C GLU A 285 3.68 -17.20 26.86
N ILE A 286 3.58 -16.78 25.61
CA ILE A 286 4.62 -16.11 24.81
C ILE A 286 4.60 -14.61 25.12
N GLU A 287 3.44 -13.98 25.15
CA GLU A 287 3.25 -12.56 25.47
C GLU A 287 3.81 -12.20 26.84
N ASP A 288 3.38 -12.93 27.88
CA ASP A 288 3.91 -12.83 29.26
C ASP A 288 5.45 -12.91 29.29
N ALA A 289 6.03 -13.69 28.37
CA ALA A 289 7.46 -13.88 28.29
C ALA A 289 8.16 -12.72 27.56
N LEU A 290 7.48 -12.02 26.66
CA LEU A 290 7.96 -10.88 25.87
C LEU A 290 7.88 -9.56 26.65
N GLU A 291 6.90 -9.38 27.54
CA GLU A 291 6.83 -8.22 28.46
C GLU A 291 8.05 -8.08 29.39
N GLY A 292 8.79 -9.18 29.59
CA GLY A 292 9.96 -9.20 30.47
C GLY A 292 11.13 -8.37 29.93
N THR A 293 11.59 -7.39 30.73
CA THR A 293 12.77 -6.51 30.45
C THR A 293 14.04 -7.18 29.90
N HIS A 294 14.22 -8.49 30.11
CA HIS A 294 15.28 -9.30 29.50
C HIS A 294 14.77 -10.71 29.21
N TRP A 295 13.95 -10.83 28.17
CA TRP A 295 13.40 -12.13 27.79
C TRP A 295 14.46 -13.07 27.21
N LYS A 296 14.24 -14.38 27.39
CA LYS A 296 15.18 -15.42 26.98
C LYS A 296 14.74 -15.98 25.64
N THR A 297 15.38 -15.57 24.55
CA THR A 297 15.06 -15.98 23.18
C THR A 297 14.83 -17.47 23.02
N LYS A 298 15.75 -18.30 23.52
CA LYS A 298 15.62 -19.77 23.44
C LYS A 298 14.36 -20.32 24.13
N LYS A 299 13.88 -19.68 25.20
CA LYS A 299 12.68 -20.09 25.92
C LYS A 299 11.42 -19.73 25.12
N ILE A 300 11.37 -18.53 24.55
CA ILE A 300 10.25 -18.08 23.72
C ILE A 300 10.18 -18.89 22.44
N LEU A 301 11.29 -19.10 21.73
CA LEU A 301 11.33 -19.94 20.54
C LEU A 301 10.81 -21.36 20.79
N LYS A 302 11.07 -21.94 21.97
CA LYS A 302 10.50 -23.24 22.35
C LYS A 302 8.98 -23.21 22.47
N LYS A 303 8.43 -22.13 23.02
CA LYS A 303 6.97 -21.93 23.13
C LYS A 303 6.34 -21.68 21.76
N ILE A 304 6.99 -20.90 20.90
CA ILE A 304 6.59 -20.71 19.50
C ILE A 304 6.55 -22.06 18.76
N ASP A 305 7.56 -22.92 18.94
CA ASP A 305 7.55 -24.27 18.35
C ASP A 305 6.39 -25.14 18.93
N GLU A 306 6.06 -25.02 20.22
CA GLU A 306 4.92 -25.71 20.85
C GLU A 306 3.55 -25.21 20.31
N LEU A 307 3.41 -23.90 20.11
CA LEU A 307 2.23 -23.28 19.47
C LEU A 307 2.09 -23.77 18.02
N LYS A 308 3.19 -23.76 17.24
CA LYS A 308 3.24 -24.29 15.88
C LYS A 308 2.76 -25.74 15.81
N GLU A 309 3.28 -26.60 16.67
CA GLU A 309 2.83 -28.00 16.74
C GLU A 309 1.35 -28.14 17.10
N THR A 310 0.84 -27.26 17.95
CA THR A 310 -0.56 -27.26 18.39
C THR A 310 -1.49 -26.92 17.24
N VAL A 311 -1.20 -25.84 16.50
CA VAL A 311 -1.96 -25.45 15.30
C VAL A 311 -1.91 -26.56 14.25
N GLN A 312 -0.74 -27.16 13.98
CA GLN A 312 -0.63 -28.29 13.03
C GLN A 312 -1.48 -29.50 13.44
N LYS A 313 -1.53 -29.84 14.74
CA LYS A 313 -2.35 -30.96 15.25
C LYS A 313 -3.84 -30.64 15.12
N LEU A 314 -4.25 -29.39 15.36
CA LEU A 314 -5.62 -28.94 15.22
C LEU A 314 -6.07 -28.91 13.75
N GLY A 315 -5.24 -28.40 12.83
CA GLY A 315 -5.56 -28.38 11.40
C GLY A 315 -5.73 -29.76 10.77
N LYS A 316 -5.07 -30.80 11.31
CA LYS A 316 -5.29 -32.21 10.92
C LYS A 316 -6.61 -32.78 11.45
N LYS A 317 -7.19 -32.18 12.49
CA LYS A 317 -8.40 -32.67 13.14
C LYS A 317 -9.62 -32.05 12.47
N LYS A 318 -10.39 -32.88 11.76
CA LYS A 318 -11.61 -32.46 11.06
C LYS A 318 -12.54 -31.66 11.97
N GLY A 319 -12.88 -30.45 11.54
CA GLY A 319 -13.82 -29.54 12.22
C GLY A 319 -13.27 -28.84 13.45
N ALA A 320 -11.95 -28.92 13.73
CA ALA A 320 -11.34 -28.16 14.82
C ALA A 320 -10.99 -26.73 14.40
N ILE A 321 -10.38 -26.58 13.22
CA ILE A 321 -10.01 -25.33 12.54
C ILE A 321 -10.03 -25.62 11.03
N SER A 322 -10.30 -24.62 10.18
CA SER A 322 -10.19 -24.80 8.74
C SER A 322 -8.72 -24.94 8.31
N VAL A 323 -8.48 -25.48 7.11
CA VAL A 323 -7.11 -25.62 6.60
C VAL A 323 -6.50 -24.24 6.34
N THR A 324 -7.29 -23.31 5.80
CA THR A 324 -6.87 -21.94 5.51
C THR A 324 -6.51 -21.18 6.78
N ASP A 325 -7.35 -21.23 7.82
CA ASP A 325 -7.07 -20.52 9.09
C ASP A 325 -5.82 -21.11 9.77
N ALA A 326 -5.64 -22.42 9.69
CA ALA A 326 -4.44 -23.07 10.22
C ALA A 326 -3.18 -22.65 9.46
N GLU A 327 -3.24 -22.50 8.13
CA GLU A 327 -2.13 -21.99 7.31
C GLU A 327 -1.82 -20.54 7.65
N THR A 328 -2.84 -19.69 7.80
CA THR A 328 -2.68 -18.28 8.20
C THR A 328 -2.02 -18.15 9.57
N LEU A 329 -2.49 -18.88 10.58
CA LEU A 329 -1.86 -18.89 11.90
C LEU A 329 -0.42 -19.41 11.83
N LEU A 330 -0.13 -20.44 11.03
CA LEU A 330 1.24 -20.95 10.89
C LEU A 330 2.17 -19.94 10.21
N GLN A 331 1.66 -19.14 9.28
CA GLN A 331 2.41 -18.02 8.71
C GLN A 331 2.71 -16.97 9.77
N MET A 332 1.70 -16.55 10.55
CA MET A 332 1.87 -15.57 11.62
C MET A 332 2.86 -16.04 12.69
N ILE A 333 2.79 -17.32 13.09
CA ILE A 333 3.73 -17.93 14.05
C ILE A 333 5.18 -17.88 13.53
N GLU A 334 5.39 -18.08 12.23
CA GLU A 334 6.73 -17.97 11.65
C GLU A 334 7.22 -16.52 11.61
N GLN A 335 6.34 -15.54 11.36
CA GLN A 335 6.70 -14.12 11.45
C GLN A 335 7.06 -13.72 12.88
N LEU A 336 6.26 -14.12 13.87
CA LEU A 336 6.58 -13.90 15.28
C LEU A 336 7.94 -14.52 15.65
N ARG A 337 8.25 -15.71 15.12
CA ARG A 337 9.58 -16.33 15.29
C ARG A 337 10.71 -15.45 14.75
N LEU A 338 10.52 -14.84 13.58
CA LEU A 338 11.52 -13.98 12.95
C LEU A 338 11.72 -12.68 13.75
N LEU A 339 10.65 -12.07 14.23
CA LEU A 339 10.71 -10.88 15.09
C LEU A 339 11.47 -11.17 16.39
N VAL A 340 11.25 -12.34 17.00
CA VAL A 340 11.98 -12.80 18.20
C VAL A 340 13.46 -13.13 17.93
N LEU A 341 13.89 -13.22 16.68
CA LEU A 341 15.29 -13.51 16.34
C LEU A 341 16.12 -12.26 16.00
N GLN A 342 15.47 -11.11 15.76
CA GLN A 342 16.12 -9.83 15.48
C GLN A 342 16.70 -9.21 16.76
#